data_AF-A0A2U1TMC2-F1
#
_entry.id   AF-A0A2U1TMC2-F1
#
_cell.length_a   1.000
_cell.length_b   1.000
_cell.length_c   1.000
_cell.angle_alpha   90.00
_cell.angle_beta   90.00
_cell.angle_gamma   90.00
#
_symmetry.space_group_name_H-M   'P 1'
#
loop_
_entity.id
_entity.type
_entity.pdbx_description
1 polymer ?
#
loop_
_entity_poly.entity_id
_entity_poly.type
_entity_poly.pdbx_seq_one_letter_code
_entity_poly.pdbx_strand_id
1 'polypeptide(L)'
;MSTELIDVNLLQSAQESARWAYLSMIASWVSAISAVFTAIIAIVAVRVAYKTMNSWKEQEKQNQSIRLKRAVFSYRATVESELRINSDEKKANFYDRLFSLRADILHELILAGLDNPESNEYKLFDELFINHEAFVAGSCPWNKLLDSAVALQESIRIENLKK
;
A
#
# COMPACT_ATOMS: atom_id res chain seq x y z
N MET A 1 -74.62 -20.04 -34.03
CA MET A 1 -73.65 -21.06 -33.57
C MET A 1 -72.19 -20.67 -33.83
N SER A 2 -71.76 -20.33 -35.06
CA SER A 2 -70.36 -19.93 -35.32
C SER A 2 -69.98 -18.59 -34.67
N THR A 3 -70.87 -17.60 -34.69
CA THR A 3 -70.62 -16.28 -34.08
C THR A 3 -70.52 -16.34 -32.56
N GLU A 4 -71.38 -17.12 -31.90
CA GLU A 4 -71.35 -17.34 -30.45
C GLU A 4 -70.09 -18.09 -29.99
N LEU A 5 -69.61 -19.05 -30.78
CA LEU A 5 -68.34 -19.76 -30.51
C LEU A 5 -67.12 -18.82 -30.65
N ILE A 6 -67.17 -17.87 -31.58
CA ILE A 6 -66.12 -16.86 -31.75
C ILE A 6 -66.12 -15.88 -30.57
N ASP A 7 -67.29 -15.43 -30.11
CA ASP A 7 -67.42 -14.53 -28.96
C ASP A 7 -66.96 -15.17 -27.64
N VAL A 8 -67.24 -16.46 -27.43
CA VAL A 8 -66.77 -17.19 -26.23
C VAL A 8 -65.25 -17.36 -26.23
N ASN A 9 -64.63 -17.68 -27.37
CA ASN A 9 -63.18 -17.80 -27.49
C ASN A 9 -62.47 -16.44 -27.30
N LEU A 10 -63.06 -15.36 -27.82
CA LEU A 10 -62.59 -14.00 -27.60
C LEU A 10 -62.66 -13.59 -26.11
N LEU A 11 -63.76 -13.92 -25.43
CA LEU A 11 -63.90 -13.68 -23.99
C LEU A 11 -62.88 -14.46 -23.17
N GLN A 12 -62.62 -15.73 -23.51
CA GLN A 12 -61.62 -16.54 -22.83
C GLN A 12 -60.20 -16.02 -23.06
N SER A 13 -59.85 -15.64 -24.30
CA SER A 13 -58.58 -15.00 -24.64
C SER A 13 -58.40 -13.67 -23.90
N ALA A 14 -59.44 -12.85 -23.82
CA ALA A 14 -59.42 -11.61 -23.06
C ALA A 14 -59.19 -11.87 -21.56
N GLN A 15 -59.81 -12.90 -20.99
CA GLN A 15 -59.63 -13.26 -19.58
C GLN A 15 -58.22 -13.78 -19.28
N GLU A 16 -57.65 -14.62 -20.14
CA GLU A 16 -56.28 -15.12 -20.01
C GLU A 16 -55.25 -13.99 -20.15
N SER A 17 -55.42 -13.11 -21.14
CA SER A 17 -54.55 -11.94 -21.33
C SER A 17 -54.61 -10.97 -20.13
N ALA A 18 -55.78 -10.76 -19.53
CA ALA A 18 -55.94 -9.95 -18.33
C ALA A 18 -55.22 -10.57 -17.12
N ARG A 19 -55.26 -11.90 -16.97
CA ARG A 19 -54.54 -12.63 -15.91
C ARG A 19 -53.02 -12.53 -16.09
N TRP A 20 -52.51 -12.70 -17.30
CA TRP A 20 -51.08 -12.53 -17.60
C TRP A 20 -50.62 -11.09 -17.42
N ALA A 21 -51.44 -10.11 -17.80
CA ALA A 21 -51.16 -8.69 -17.58
C ALA A 21 -51.07 -8.37 -16.08
N TYR A 22 -51.98 -8.90 -15.26
CA TYR A 22 -51.97 -8.71 -13.80
C TYR A 22 -50.69 -9.28 -13.15
N LEU A 23 -50.33 -10.52 -13.50
CA LEU A 23 -49.11 -11.17 -13.00
C LEU A 23 -47.84 -10.44 -13.45
N SER A 24 -47.80 -9.98 -14.71
CA SER A 24 -46.68 -9.21 -15.26
C SER A 24 -46.51 -7.87 -14.56
N MET A 25 -47.62 -7.20 -14.22
CA MET A 25 -47.60 -5.94 -13.47
C MET A 25 -46.95 -6.16 -12.10
N ILE A 26 -47.38 -7.18 -11.35
CA ILE A 26 -46.80 -7.54 -10.04
C ILE A 26 -45.31 -7.87 -10.19
N ALA A 27 -44.92 -8.69 -11.17
CA ALA A 27 -43.53 -9.03 -11.41
C ALA A 27 -42.68 -7.79 -11.73
N SER A 28 -43.21 -6.83 -12.48
CA SER A 28 -42.51 -5.57 -12.78
C SER A 28 -42.28 -4.72 -11.53
N TRP A 29 -43.27 -4.67 -10.62
CA TRP A 29 -43.14 -3.95 -9.35
C TRP A 29 -42.07 -4.57 -8.45
N VAL A 30 -42.07 -5.89 -8.33
CA VAL A 30 -41.04 -6.61 -7.56
C VAL A 30 -39.65 -6.41 -8.18
N SER A 31 -39.54 -6.46 -9.50
CA SER A 31 -38.28 -6.22 -10.21
C SER A 31 -37.79 -4.79 -10.02
N ALA A 32 -38.68 -3.79 -10.06
CA ALA A 32 -38.33 -2.40 -9.85
C ALA A 32 -37.82 -2.17 -8.41
N ILE A 33 -38.48 -2.74 -7.42
CA ILE A 33 -38.05 -2.69 -6.02
C ILE A 33 -36.68 -3.36 -5.84
N SER A 34 -36.49 -4.54 -6.42
CA SER A 34 -35.20 -5.24 -6.39
C SER A 34 -34.09 -4.41 -7.03
N ALA A 35 -34.35 -3.78 -8.18
CA ALA A 35 -33.38 -2.93 -8.87
C ALA A 35 -32.96 -1.73 -8.01
N VAL A 36 -33.89 -1.12 -7.27
CA VAL A 36 -33.58 -0.03 -6.33
C VAL A 36 -32.67 -0.54 -5.19
N PHE A 37 -32.98 -1.69 -4.60
CA PHE A 37 -32.12 -2.27 -3.56
C PHE A 37 -30.72 -2.62 -4.08
N THR A 38 -30.62 -3.21 -5.27
CA THR A 38 -29.33 -3.50 -5.91
C THR A 38 -28.54 -2.22 -6.17
N ALA A 39 -29.20 -1.15 -6.61
CA ALA A 39 -28.54 0.14 -6.81
C ALA A 39 -28.01 0.73 -5.49
N ILE A 40 -28.78 0.64 -4.40
CA ILE A 40 -28.34 1.08 -3.06
C ILE A 40 -27.11 0.29 -2.60
N ILE A 41 -27.15 -1.05 -2.72
CA ILE A 41 -26.03 -1.92 -2.35
C ILE A 41 -24.78 -1.60 -3.17
N ALA A 42 -24.93 -1.40 -4.48
CA ALA A 42 -23.81 -1.04 -5.36
C ALA A 42 -23.16 0.30 -4.95
N ILE A 43 -23.97 1.32 -4.62
CA ILE A 43 -23.46 2.62 -4.16
C ILE A 43 -22.68 2.46 -2.84
N VAL A 44 -23.20 1.68 -1.89
CA VAL A 44 -22.51 1.41 -0.62
C VAL A 44 -21.20 0.66 -0.86
N ALA A 45 -21.21 -0.38 -1.70
CA ALA A 45 -20.03 -1.15 -2.04
C ALA A 45 -18.93 -0.29 -2.67
N VAL A 46 -19.28 0.59 -3.61
CA VAL A 46 -18.33 1.52 -4.24
C VAL A 46 -17.73 2.46 -3.19
N ARG A 47 -18.53 3.00 -2.27
CA ARG A 47 -18.03 3.89 -1.21
C ARG A 47 -17.08 3.17 -0.26
N VAL A 48 -17.39 1.93 0.13
CA VAL A 48 -16.51 1.12 0.98
C VAL A 48 -15.22 0.80 0.24
N ALA A 49 -15.29 0.32 -1.00
CA ALA A 49 -14.12 0.02 -1.82
C ALA A 49 -13.20 1.25 -1.98
N TYR A 50 -13.77 2.43 -2.22
CA TYR A 50 -12.99 3.67 -2.32
C TYR A 50 -12.28 4.03 -1.02
N LYS A 51 -12.96 3.90 0.14
CA LYS A 51 -12.34 4.12 1.45
C LYS A 51 -11.22 3.12 1.72
N THR A 52 -11.45 1.84 1.44
CA THR A 52 -10.46 0.78 1.64
C THR A 52 -9.25 0.97 0.74
N MET A 53 -9.44 1.36 -0.53
CA MET A 53 -8.34 1.61 -1.46
C MET A 53 -7.46 2.78 -1.00
N ASN A 54 -8.07 3.87 -0.52
CA ASN A 54 -7.33 5.01 0.03
C ASN A 54 -6.59 4.64 1.33
N SER A 55 -7.23 3.87 2.22
CA SER A 55 -6.59 3.37 3.43
C SER A 55 -5.40 2.46 3.12
N TRP A 56 -5.51 1.60 2.09
CA TRP A 56 -4.45 0.70 1.70
C TRP A 56 -3.25 1.47 1.14
N LYS A 57 -3.49 2.50 0.33
CA LYS A 57 -2.41 3.36 -0.18
C LYS A 57 -1.66 4.06 0.96
N GLU A 58 -2.37 4.54 1.97
CA GLU A 58 -1.74 5.17 3.14
C GLU A 58 -0.94 4.15 3.96
N GLN A 59 -1.51 2.95 4.21
CA GLN A 59 -0.81 1.87 4.89
C GLN A 59 0.45 1.42 4.13
N GLU A 60 0.40 1.36 2.81
CA GLU A 60 1.55 0.98 2.00
C GLU A 60 2.67 2.03 2.12
N LYS A 61 2.32 3.32 2.00
CA LYS A 61 3.29 4.41 2.21
C LYS A 61 3.96 4.34 3.59
N GLN A 62 3.17 4.07 4.63
CA GLN A 62 3.70 3.91 5.99
C GLN A 62 4.60 2.68 6.12
N ASN A 63 4.21 1.56 5.53
CA ASN A 63 5.03 0.34 5.51
C ASN A 63 6.38 0.59 4.85
N GLN A 64 6.43 1.34 3.75
CA GLN A 64 7.70 1.70 3.09
C GLN A 64 8.58 2.55 4.01
N SER A 65 8.03 3.57 4.67
CA SER A 65 8.80 4.36 5.66
C SER A 65 9.34 3.51 6.82
N ILE A 66 8.57 2.53 7.29
CA ILE A 66 9.00 1.60 8.34
C ILE A 66 10.14 0.70 7.84
N ARG A 67 10.05 0.19 6.60
CA ARG A 67 11.11 -0.65 6.00
C ARG A 67 12.40 0.13 5.83
N LEU A 68 12.33 1.35 5.29
CA LEU A 68 13.47 2.24 5.18
C LEU A 68 14.11 2.50 6.56
N LYS A 69 13.30 2.85 7.57
CA LYS A 69 13.82 3.08 8.94
C LYS A 69 14.48 1.83 9.53
N ARG A 70 13.94 0.65 9.23
CA ARG A 70 14.53 -0.64 9.65
C ARG A 70 15.85 -0.93 8.94
N ALA A 71 15.96 -0.63 7.65
CA ALA A 71 17.20 -0.77 6.89
C ALA A 71 18.31 0.11 7.49
N VAL A 72 18.00 1.40 7.73
CA VAL A 72 18.94 2.34 8.37
C VAL A 72 19.31 1.89 9.78
N PHE A 73 18.35 1.41 10.57
CA PHE A 73 18.63 0.87 11.90
C PHE A 73 19.56 -0.36 11.84
N SER A 74 19.37 -1.26 10.87
CA SER A 74 20.20 -2.45 10.71
C SER A 74 21.65 -2.09 10.35
N TYR A 75 21.82 -1.09 9.49
CA TYR A 75 23.12 -0.51 9.19
C TYR A 75 23.78 0.09 10.44
N ARG A 76 23.05 0.96 11.15
CA ARG A 76 23.53 1.59 12.39
C ARG A 76 23.94 0.55 13.44
N ALA A 77 23.10 -0.45 13.70
CA ALA A 77 23.39 -1.51 14.67
C ALA A 77 24.64 -2.31 14.28
N THR A 78 24.88 -2.48 12.97
CA THR A 78 26.12 -3.09 12.47
C THR A 78 27.30 -2.18 12.75
N VAL A 79 27.24 -0.89 12.40
CA VAL A 79 28.30 0.10 12.72
C VAL A 79 28.61 0.13 14.22
N GLU A 80 27.60 0.10 15.10
CA GLU A 80 27.78 0.07 16.56
C GLU A 80 28.50 -1.20 17.04
N SER A 81 28.36 -2.31 16.31
CA SER A 81 29.03 -3.57 16.64
C SER A 81 30.52 -3.60 16.29
N GLU A 82 31.01 -2.67 15.47
CA GLU A 82 32.42 -2.57 15.04
C GLU A 82 33.38 -2.50 16.23
N LEU A 83 32.98 -1.82 17.31
CA LEU A 83 33.74 -1.71 18.56
C LEU A 83 34.10 -3.07 19.21
N ARG A 84 33.52 -4.17 18.73
CA ARG A 84 33.68 -5.53 19.30
C ARG A 84 34.44 -6.50 18.39
N ILE A 85 34.97 -6.07 17.25
CA ILE A 85 35.57 -6.97 16.25
C ILE A 85 37.09 -7.10 16.45
N ASN A 86 37.52 -8.24 16.99
CA ASN A 86 38.93 -8.51 17.33
C ASN A 86 39.72 -9.36 16.31
N SER A 87 39.13 -9.78 15.18
CA SER A 87 39.81 -10.67 14.21
C SER A 87 39.62 -10.21 12.77
N ASP A 88 40.66 -10.34 11.94
CA ASP A 88 40.69 -9.82 10.57
C ASP A 88 39.64 -10.47 9.64
N GLU A 89 39.35 -11.77 9.79
CA GLU A 89 38.26 -12.44 9.05
C GLU A 89 36.88 -11.84 9.37
N LYS A 90 36.67 -11.43 10.62
CA LYS A 90 35.43 -10.77 11.04
C LYS A 90 35.33 -9.34 10.52
N LYS A 91 36.46 -8.66 10.26
CA LYS A 91 36.49 -7.34 9.64
C LYS A 91 36.09 -7.39 8.17
N ALA A 92 36.60 -8.37 7.41
CA ALA A 92 36.20 -8.55 6.01
C ALA A 92 34.68 -8.80 5.89
N ASN A 93 34.15 -9.74 6.67
CA ASN A 93 32.71 -10.02 6.73
C ASN A 93 31.88 -8.82 7.20
N PHE A 94 32.45 -7.97 8.05
CA PHE A 94 31.80 -6.74 8.50
C PHE A 94 31.65 -5.72 7.38
N TYR A 95 32.72 -5.46 6.62
CA TYR A 95 32.66 -4.53 5.48
C TYR A 95 31.67 -5.01 4.42
N ASP A 96 31.71 -6.28 4.04
CA ASP A 96 30.76 -6.86 3.07
C ASP A 96 29.32 -6.67 3.52
N ARG A 97 29.05 -6.89 4.82
CA ARG A 97 27.73 -6.68 5.41
C ARG A 97 27.32 -5.21 5.40
N LEU A 98 28.23 -4.28 5.73
CA LEU A 98 27.93 -2.85 5.67
C LEU A 98 27.63 -2.39 4.24
N PHE A 99 28.37 -2.88 3.24
CA PHE A 99 28.11 -2.58 1.83
C PHE A 99 26.71 -3.05 1.41
N SER A 100 26.34 -4.28 1.77
CA SER A 100 24.99 -4.81 1.51
C SER A 100 23.91 -3.96 2.18
N LEU A 101 24.08 -3.64 3.47
CA LEU A 101 23.08 -2.86 4.22
C LEU A 101 22.92 -1.43 3.70
N ARG A 102 24.00 -0.82 3.19
CA ARG A 102 23.93 0.48 2.52
C ARG A 102 23.11 0.40 1.23
N ALA A 103 23.32 -0.66 0.43
CA ALA A 103 22.53 -0.89 -0.77
C ALA A 103 21.04 -1.10 -0.45
N ASP A 104 20.74 -1.81 0.64
CA ASP A 104 19.36 -1.99 1.12
C ASP A 104 18.72 -0.65 1.50
N ILE A 105 19.47 0.25 2.17
CA ILE A 105 18.98 1.60 2.48
C ILE A 105 18.64 2.36 1.19
N LEU A 106 19.54 2.35 0.20
CA LEU A 106 19.29 3.02 -1.08
C LEU A 106 18.05 2.46 -1.78
N HIS A 107 17.91 1.14 -1.80
CA HIS A 107 16.77 0.47 -2.41
C HIS A 107 15.45 0.90 -1.76
N GLU A 108 15.37 0.84 -0.42
CA GLU A 108 14.18 1.23 0.33
C GLU A 108 13.91 2.75 0.24
N LEU A 109 14.94 3.58 0.08
CA LEU A 109 14.82 5.02 -0.12
C LEU A 109 14.12 5.33 -1.45
N ILE A 110 14.51 4.62 -2.52
CA ILE A 110 13.88 4.71 -3.84
C ILE A 110 12.44 4.19 -3.78
N LEU A 111 12.18 3.06 -3.12
CA LEU A 111 10.82 2.52 -2.98
C LEU A 111 9.89 3.44 -2.18
N ALA A 112 10.43 4.17 -1.21
CA ALA A 112 9.69 5.18 -0.46
C ALA A 112 9.44 6.48 -1.28
N GLY A 113 10.02 6.62 -2.47
CA GLY A 113 9.94 7.82 -3.30
C GLY A 113 10.69 9.02 -2.71
N LEU A 114 11.76 8.75 -1.95
CA LEU A 114 12.61 9.75 -1.29
C LEU A 114 13.97 9.89 -2.01
N ASP A 115 14.03 9.50 -3.28
CA ASP A 115 15.21 9.56 -4.15
C ASP A 115 15.46 10.94 -4.76
N ASN A 116 14.61 11.93 -4.45
CA ASN A 116 14.79 13.29 -4.92
C ASN A 116 16.05 13.92 -4.26
N PRO A 117 17.04 14.39 -5.04
CA PRO A 117 18.25 15.04 -4.53
C PRO A 117 18.01 16.27 -3.65
N GLU A 118 16.87 16.92 -3.80
CA GLU A 118 16.50 18.08 -2.98
C GLU A 118 15.95 17.68 -1.60
N SER A 119 15.47 16.44 -1.46
CA SER A 119 14.94 15.92 -0.20
C SER A 119 16.02 15.85 0.88
N ASN A 120 15.60 16.07 2.13
CA ASN A 120 16.53 16.04 3.25
C ASN A 120 17.05 14.61 3.49
N GLU A 121 16.18 13.62 3.29
CA GLU A 121 16.48 12.20 3.44
C GLU A 121 17.53 11.74 2.43
N TYR A 122 17.42 12.15 1.16
CA TYR A 122 18.44 11.85 0.16
C TYR A 122 19.79 12.48 0.50
N LYS A 123 19.79 13.76 0.93
CA LYS A 123 21.03 14.45 1.33
C LYS A 123 21.73 13.78 2.50
N LEU A 124 20.96 13.33 3.49
CA LEU A 124 21.49 12.58 4.64
C LEU A 124 21.98 11.19 4.24
N PHE A 125 21.32 10.55 3.27
CA PHE A 125 21.82 9.30 2.70
C PHE A 125 23.13 9.52 1.94
N ASP A 126 23.25 10.58 1.15
CA ASP A 126 24.46 10.92 0.41
C ASP A 126 25.63 11.24 1.37
N GLU A 127 25.36 11.96 2.46
CA GLU A 127 26.34 12.19 3.52
C GLU A 127 26.79 10.87 4.17
N LEU A 128 25.86 9.96 4.47
CA LEU A 128 26.17 8.62 4.98
C LEU A 128 26.99 7.82 3.96
N PHE A 129 26.67 7.92 2.66
CA PHE A 129 27.40 7.24 1.59
C PHE A 129 28.85 7.72 1.53
N ILE A 130 29.06 9.05 1.52
CA ILE A 130 30.40 9.66 1.51
C ILE A 130 31.19 9.25 2.76
N ASN A 131 30.56 9.33 3.93
CA ASN A 131 31.23 8.96 5.19
C ASN A 131 31.52 7.45 5.26
N HIS A 132 30.69 6.59 4.66
CA HIS A 132 30.96 5.16 4.53
C HIS A 132 32.20 4.90 3.67
N GLU A 133 32.26 5.46 2.46
CA GLU A 133 33.42 5.29 1.56
C GLU A 133 34.70 5.80 2.23
N ALA A 134 34.62 6.96 2.89
CA ALA A 134 35.74 7.52 3.63
C ALA A 134 36.14 6.66 4.85
N PHE A 135 35.19 6.00 5.51
CA PHE A 135 35.47 5.10 6.63
C PHE A 135 36.16 3.82 6.16
N VAL A 136 35.69 3.22 5.05
CA VAL A 136 36.32 2.05 4.42
C VAL A 136 37.74 2.40 3.93
N ALA A 137 37.94 3.60 3.40
CA ALA A 137 39.25 4.11 3.01
C ALA A 137 40.15 4.52 4.20
N GLY A 138 39.69 4.41 5.45
CA GLY A 138 40.44 4.78 6.65
C GLY A 138 40.61 6.28 6.88
N SER A 139 39.87 7.12 6.14
CA SER A 139 39.95 8.59 6.16
C SER A 139 38.85 9.25 7.01
N CYS A 140 37.87 8.50 7.48
CA CYS A 140 36.77 8.97 8.32
C CYS A 140 36.73 8.20 9.65
N PRO A 141 36.58 8.87 10.81
CA PRO A 141 36.47 8.18 12.08
C PRO A 141 35.08 7.53 12.25
N TRP A 142 35.03 6.44 13.01
CA TRP A 142 33.82 5.65 13.25
C TRP A 142 32.63 6.48 13.78
N ASN A 143 32.88 7.43 14.68
CA ASN A 143 31.84 8.27 15.27
C ASN A 143 31.10 9.10 14.22
N LYS A 144 31.82 9.64 13.24
CA LYS A 144 31.23 10.44 12.16
C LYS A 144 30.33 9.58 11.26
N LEU A 145 30.71 8.34 11.00
CA LEU A 145 29.86 7.39 10.28
C LEU A 145 28.57 7.07 11.06
N LEU A 146 28.71 6.86 12.37
CA LEU A 146 27.58 6.60 13.24
C LEU A 146 26.62 7.79 13.31
N ASP A 147 27.15 9.01 13.45
CA ASP A 147 26.37 10.24 13.52
C ASP A 147 25.52 10.44 12.25
N SER A 148 26.09 10.20 11.05
CA SER A 148 25.33 10.26 9.81
C SER A 148 24.24 9.19 9.73
N ALA A 149 24.50 7.99 10.24
CA ALA A 149 23.48 6.93 10.29
C ALA A 149 22.33 7.29 11.25
N VAL A 150 22.65 7.90 12.40
CA VAL A 150 21.65 8.40 13.35
C VAL A 150 20.83 9.53 12.72
N ALA A 151 21.48 10.51 12.09
CA ALA A 151 20.81 11.64 11.45
C ALA A 151 19.82 11.17 10.37
N LEU A 152 20.22 10.23 9.52
CA LEU A 152 19.33 9.62 8.53
C LEU A 152 18.18 8.85 9.18
N GLN A 153 18.44 8.10 10.26
CA GLN A 153 17.39 7.36 10.96
C GLN A 153 16.34 8.30 11.59
N GLU A 154 16.78 9.44 12.12
CA GLU A 154 15.94 10.44 12.76
C GLU A 154 15.12 11.25 11.75
N SER A 155 15.66 11.51 10.55
CA SER A 155 14.92 12.22 9.51
C SER A 155 13.72 11.43 9.00
N ILE A 156 13.77 10.10 9.04
CA ILE A 156 12.66 9.23 8.60
C ILE A 156 11.52 9.29 9.63
N ARG A 157 10.50 10.10 9.30
CA ARG A 157 9.27 10.21 10.09
C ARG A 157 8.34 9.04 9.79
N ILE A 158 7.86 8.40 10.86
CA ILE A 158 6.75 7.45 10.81
C ILE A 158 5.57 8.19 11.43
N GLU A 159 4.54 8.49 10.63
CA GLU A 159 3.33 9.08 11.18
C GLU A 159 2.67 8.08 12.13
N ASN A 160 2.46 8.51 13.38
CA ASN A 160 1.89 7.65 14.42
C ASN A 160 0.52 7.12 13.98
N LEU A 161 0.34 5.80 14.11
CA LEU A 161 -0.96 5.12 14.03
C LEU A 161 -1.92 5.78 15.04
N LYS A 162 -2.75 6.72 14.57
CA LYS A 162 -3.99 7.04 15.28
C LYS A 162 -4.86 5.79 15.21
N LYS A 163 -4.85 5.01 16.29
CA LYS A 163 -5.82 3.94 16.55
C LYS A 163 -7.23 4.53 16.62
#